data_AF-A0A4P7WVB5-F1
#
_entry.id   AF-A0A4P7WVB5-F1
#
_cell.length_a   1.000
_cell.length_b   1.000
_cell.length_c   1.000
_cell.angle_alpha   90.00
_cell.angle_beta   90.00
_cell.angle_gamma   90.00
#
_symmetry.space_group_name_H-M   'P 1'
#
loop_
_entity.id
_entity.type
_entity.pdbx_description
1 polymer ?
#
loop_
_entity_poly.entity_id
_entity_poly.type
_entity_poly.pdbx_seq_one_letter_code
_entity_poly.pdbx_strand_id
1 'polypeptide(L)'
;MIVNWNQPSTDESENLYTISDEVASRANSASKRARDTFEILKPEEKKLSQWDKIMSNAYVVPFTISFIVICILEYYFSREIYRDILPQAPWIIGIGIIFISIVIAELLVGMLSSHTRNRRFFEDKKISANASTPDSDIVRGVYKHARGQFIFGVVLFIAIGGAIFYFSKERVAREIAAGIRESAFGIQDILPVLFYVLEVLAGLFVFYLFKRSVVAYKNYSNRKKYSKEVEIARLHTSESCKYFDNAEKKGYNTFLDDVSSNLHLGFYRNKHQNTNQQHLNYVNEPEIEEQFFKAKFLNVNGHPAQVTIDVLTEYKFKESKTSDSSGLIELSIHAYPQDQIKQFKITYFNTNDEKVIEDISGNYSLNNEVPYEIILK
;
A
#
# COMPACT_ATOMS: atom_id res chain seq x y z
N MET A 1 -17.88 15.85 -32.81
CA MET A 1 -19.08 14.99 -32.92
C MET A 1 -20.16 15.70 -32.11
N ILE A 2 -21.26 16.09 -32.74
CA ILE A 2 -22.31 16.90 -32.10
C ILE A 2 -23.14 15.96 -31.21
N VAL A 3 -23.16 16.22 -29.91
CA VAL A 3 -24.03 15.51 -28.95
C VAL A 3 -25.48 15.82 -29.31
N ASN A 4 -26.37 14.84 -29.20
CA ASN A 4 -27.78 15.06 -29.48
C ASN A 4 -28.40 15.81 -28.29
N TRP A 5 -28.58 17.13 -28.41
CA TRP A 5 -28.96 17.97 -27.27
C TRP A 5 -30.44 17.93 -26.89
N ASN A 6 -31.31 17.60 -27.84
CA ASN A 6 -32.76 17.82 -27.70
C ASN A 6 -33.58 16.53 -27.83
N GLN A 7 -32.98 15.41 -28.22
CA GLN A 7 -33.68 14.15 -28.35
C GLN A 7 -33.39 13.27 -27.13
N PRO A 8 -34.38 12.55 -26.61
CA PRO A 8 -34.16 11.57 -25.56
C PRO A 8 -33.22 10.46 -26.07
N SER A 9 -32.51 9.83 -25.14
CA SER A 9 -31.66 8.68 -25.42
C SER A 9 -32.47 7.54 -26.05
N THR A 10 -31.83 6.77 -26.92
CA THR A 10 -32.41 5.55 -27.50
C THR A 10 -32.15 4.37 -26.57
N ASP A 11 -33.03 3.35 -26.59
CA ASP A 11 -32.86 2.11 -25.81
C ASP A 11 -31.47 1.46 -26.04
N GLU A 12 -30.96 1.51 -27.28
CA GLU A 12 -29.64 0.98 -27.61
C GLU A 12 -28.52 1.79 -26.94
N SER A 13 -28.65 3.12 -26.91
CA SER A 13 -27.67 4.02 -26.27
C SER A 13 -27.69 3.92 -24.75
N GLU A 14 -28.86 3.74 -24.13
CA GLU A 14 -29.00 3.55 -22.68
C GLU A 14 -28.40 2.21 -22.23
N ASN A 15 -28.55 1.15 -23.03
CA ASN A 15 -27.94 -0.14 -22.74
C ASN A 15 -26.40 -0.04 -22.75
N LEU A 16 -25.83 0.65 -23.76
CA LEU A 16 -24.39 0.90 -23.83
C LEU A 16 -23.89 1.77 -22.67
N TYR A 17 -24.66 2.78 -22.26
CA TYR A 17 -24.36 3.58 -21.08
C TYR A 17 -24.37 2.73 -19.79
N THR A 18 -25.37 1.87 -19.62
CA THR A 18 -25.48 0.98 -18.46
C THR A 18 -24.28 0.04 -18.37
N ILE A 19 -23.85 -0.54 -19.49
CA ILE A 19 -22.64 -1.35 -19.56
C ILE A 19 -21.40 -0.51 -19.22
N SER A 20 -21.33 0.72 -19.73
CA SER A 20 -20.22 1.64 -19.45
C SER A 20 -20.10 1.96 -17.96
N ASP A 21 -21.22 2.24 -17.28
CA ASP A 21 -21.26 2.52 -15.85
C ASP A 21 -20.89 1.29 -15.01
N GLU A 22 -21.38 0.10 -15.37
CA GLU A 22 -21.02 -1.13 -14.68
C GLU A 22 -19.50 -1.38 -14.75
N VAL A 23 -18.92 -1.22 -15.93
CA VAL A 23 -17.47 -1.37 -16.13
C VAL A 23 -16.69 -0.28 -15.39
N ALA A 24 -17.20 0.96 -15.34
CA ALA A 24 -16.61 2.04 -14.54
C ALA A 24 -16.60 1.70 -13.04
N SER A 25 -17.71 1.17 -12.53
CA SER A 25 -17.84 0.71 -11.14
C SER A 25 -16.87 -0.41 -10.79
N ARG A 26 -16.64 -1.36 -11.71
CA ARG A 26 -15.61 -2.40 -11.57
C ARG A 26 -14.20 -1.81 -11.53
N ALA A 27 -13.92 -0.81 -12.38
CA ALA A 27 -12.64 -0.11 -12.37
C ALA A 27 -12.40 0.63 -11.03
N ASN A 28 -13.42 1.31 -10.52
CA ASN A 28 -13.37 2.01 -9.22
C ASN A 28 -13.15 1.05 -8.06
N SER A 29 -13.82 -0.10 -8.08
CA SER A 29 -13.63 -1.15 -7.09
C SER A 29 -12.21 -1.72 -7.12
N ALA A 30 -11.63 -1.94 -8.29
CA ALA A 30 -10.25 -2.40 -8.44
C ALA A 30 -9.23 -1.35 -7.97
N SER A 31 -9.46 -0.07 -8.31
CA SER A 31 -8.67 1.05 -7.83
C SER A 31 -8.67 1.13 -6.29
N LYS A 32 -9.85 1.02 -5.66
CA LYS A 32 -9.95 1.00 -4.19
C LYS A 32 -9.16 -0.15 -3.57
N ARG A 33 -9.26 -1.37 -4.12
CA ARG A 33 -8.45 -2.52 -3.65
C ARG A 33 -6.95 -2.30 -3.83
N ALA A 34 -6.55 -1.62 -4.90
CA ALA A 34 -5.15 -1.24 -5.12
C ALA A 34 -4.70 -0.22 -4.07
N ARG A 35 -5.52 0.78 -3.71
CA ARG A 35 -5.26 1.74 -2.64
C ARG A 35 -5.05 1.08 -1.30
N ASP A 36 -5.99 0.23 -0.89
CA ASP A 36 -5.92 -0.50 0.37
C ASP A 36 -4.64 -1.37 0.45
N THR A 37 -4.24 -1.98 -0.68
CA THR A 37 -3.01 -2.77 -0.77
C THR A 37 -1.76 -1.88 -0.70
N PHE A 38 -1.78 -0.71 -1.33
CA PHE A 38 -0.68 0.26 -1.33
C PHE A 38 -0.42 0.84 0.07
N GLU A 39 -1.48 1.13 0.83
CA GLU A 39 -1.37 1.59 2.21
C GLU A 39 -0.69 0.57 3.13
N ILE A 40 -0.84 -0.72 2.84
CA ILE A 40 -0.14 -1.81 3.54
C ILE A 40 1.31 -1.95 3.05
N LEU A 41 1.56 -1.79 1.75
CA LEU A 41 2.89 -1.93 1.13
C LEU A 41 3.89 -0.87 1.63
N LYS A 42 3.50 0.40 1.61
CA LYS A 42 4.38 1.53 1.93
C LYS A 42 5.10 1.42 3.30
N PRO A 43 4.44 1.05 4.41
CA PRO A 43 5.13 0.84 5.69
C PRO A 43 5.98 -0.43 5.70
N GLU A 44 5.62 -1.48 4.97
CA GLU A 44 6.42 -2.72 4.86
C GLU A 44 7.72 -2.45 4.07
N GLU A 45 7.66 -1.71 2.97
CA GLU A 45 8.84 -1.26 2.21
C GLU A 45 9.79 -0.41 3.06
N LYS A 46 9.24 0.53 3.85
CA LYS A 46 10.04 1.34 4.77
C LYS A 46 10.74 0.47 5.83
N LYS A 47 10.05 -0.53 6.38
CA LYS A 47 10.65 -1.48 7.33
C LYS A 47 11.75 -2.31 6.67
N LEU A 48 11.55 -2.79 5.45
CA LEU A 48 12.54 -3.55 4.70
C LEU A 48 13.78 -2.70 4.39
N SER A 49 13.60 -1.45 3.93
CA SER A 49 14.71 -0.52 3.69
C SER A 49 15.53 -0.24 4.96
N GLN A 50 14.86 -0.07 6.11
CA GLN A 50 15.54 0.07 7.40
C GLN A 50 16.32 -1.19 7.77
N TRP A 51 15.74 -2.37 7.57
CA TRP A 51 16.43 -3.64 7.81
C TRP A 51 17.59 -3.87 6.84
N ASP A 52 17.47 -3.47 5.59
CA ASP A 52 18.55 -3.54 4.60
C ASP A 52 19.73 -2.67 5.03
N LYS A 53 19.46 -1.47 5.57
CA LYS A 53 20.51 -0.60 6.13
C LYS A 53 21.19 -1.20 7.37
N ILE A 54 20.46 -1.94 8.19
CA ILE A 54 21.02 -2.62 9.37
C ILE A 54 21.84 -3.84 8.94
N MET A 55 21.35 -4.59 7.96
CA MET A 55 21.95 -5.83 7.46
C MET A 55 23.15 -5.58 6.53
N SER A 56 23.20 -4.43 5.86
CA SER A 56 24.36 -3.99 5.09
C SER A 56 25.55 -3.58 5.97
N ASN A 57 25.33 -3.50 7.29
CA ASN A 57 26.42 -3.35 8.24
C ASN A 57 27.31 -4.60 8.20
N ALA A 58 28.61 -4.39 7.99
CA ALA A 58 29.59 -5.43 7.69
C ALA A 58 29.69 -6.54 8.76
N TYR A 59 29.17 -6.32 9.96
CA TYR A 59 29.17 -7.29 11.04
C TYR A 59 28.06 -8.35 10.93
N VAL A 60 26.92 -8.05 10.31
CA VAL A 60 25.76 -8.96 10.37
C VAL A 60 25.96 -10.22 9.53
N VAL A 61 26.59 -10.08 8.36
CA VAL A 61 26.94 -11.20 7.48
C VAL A 61 27.91 -12.19 8.15
N PRO A 62 29.06 -11.78 8.71
CA PRO A 62 29.95 -12.69 9.40
C PRO A 62 29.32 -13.30 10.64
N PHE A 63 28.52 -12.57 11.44
CA PHE A 63 27.81 -13.17 12.57
C PHE A 63 26.79 -14.24 12.16
N THR A 64 26.12 -14.08 11.01
CA THR A 64 25.20 -15.08 10.47
C THR A 64 25.94 -16.33 9.99
N ILE A 65 27.08 -16.16 9.31
CA ILE A 65 27.94 -17.28 8.88
C ILE A 65 28.52 -17.99 10.11
N SER A 66 29.00 -17.23 11.10
CA SER A 66 29.50 -17.76 12.36
C SER A 66 28.45 -18.57 13.10
N PHE A 67 27.18 -18.16 13.09
CA PHE A 67 26.09 -18.96 13.68
C PHE A 67 26.02 -20.36 13.07
N ILE A 68 25.99 -20.47 11.74
CA ILE A 68 25.93 -21.77 11.05
C ILE A 68 27.15 -22.64 11.41
N VAL A 69 28.34 -22.04 11.46
CA VAL A 69 29.57 -22.72 11.86
C VAL A 69 29.48 -23.19 13.32
N ILE A 70 28.97 -22.35 14.23
CA ILE A 70 28.76 -22.69 15.64
C ILE A 70 27.79 -23.86 15.77
N CYS A 71 26.66 -23.88 15.06
CA CYS A 71 25.70 -24.99 15.07
C CYS A 71 26.32 -26.30 14.58
N ILE A 72 27.16 -26.25 13.53
CA ILE A 72 27.84 -27.45 13.02
C ILE A 72 28.87 -27.96 14.03
N LEU A 73 29.64 -27.06 14.66
CA LEU A 73 30.60 -27.42 15.69
C LEU A 73 29.91 -27.97 16.94
N GLU A 74 28.84 -27.31 17.40
CA GLU A 74 27.99 -27.75 18.50
C GLU A 74 27.51 -29.18 18.26
N TYR A 75 26.98 -29.46 17.07
CA TYR A 75 26.49 -30.78 16.73
C TYR A 75 27.64 -31.80 16.71
N TYR A 76 28.80 -31.44 16.15
CA TYR A 76 29.95 -32.33 16.10
C TYR A 76 30.47 -32.72 17.49
N PHE A 77 30.64 -31.74 18.39
CA PHE A 77 31.14 -31.97 19.75
C PHE A 77 30.09 -32.61 20.68
N SER A 78 28.82 -32.37 20.41
CA SER A 78 27.71 -32.89 21.24
C SER A 78 27.07 -34.16 20.65
N ARG A 79 27.52 -34.62 19.47
CA ARG A 79 26.94 -35.75 18.73
C ARG A 79 26.79 -37.00 19.57
N GLU A 80 27.82 -37.30 20.35
CA GLU A 80 27.88 -38.49 21.19
C GLU A 80 26.94 -38.37 22.41
N ILE A 81 26.82 -37.16 22.98
CA ILE A 81 25.80 -36.86 24.02
C ILE A 81 24.40 -37.06 23.42
N TYR A 82 24.15 -36.59 22.20
CA TYR A 82 22.86 -36.74 21.53
C TYR A 82 22.55 -38.19 21.17
N ARG A 83 23.57 -38.98 20.84
CA ARG A 83 23.42 -40.41 20.59
C ARG A 83 23.10 -41.18 21.88
N ASP A 84 23.64 -40.77 23.02
CA ASP A 84 23.31 -41.36 24.31
C ASP A 84 21.84 -41.08 24.72
N ILE A 85 21.30 -39.91 24.37
CA ILE A 85 19.91 -39.52 24.67
C ILE A 85 18.92 -40.14 23.69
N LEU A 86 19.19 -40.03 22.38
CA LEU A 86 18.33 -40.58 21.31
C LEU A 86 19.17 -41.28 20.24
N PRO A 87 19.46 -42.58 20.40
CA PRO A 87 20.37 -43.32 19.53
C PRO A 87 19.93 -43.40 18.07
N GLN A 88 18.61 -43.44 17.84
CA GLN A 88 18.03 -43.64 16.50
C GLN A 88 18.06 -42.37 15.64
N ALA A 89 18.05 -41.19 16.25
CA ALA A 89 18.00 -39.92 15.53
C ALA A 89 18.65 -38.76 16.32
N PRO A 90 19.97 -38.83 16.59
CA PRO A 90 20.67 -37.83 17.42
C PRO A 90 20.65 -36.41 16.82
N TRP A 91 20.50 -36.31 15.50
CA TRP A 91 20.38 -35.02 14.79
C TRP A 91 19.13 -34.23 15.17
N ILE A 92 18.04 -34.88 15.61
CA ILE A 92 16.81 -34.20 16.03
C ILE A 92 17.06 -33.36 17.28
N ILE A 93 17.89 -33.85 18.20
CA ILE A 93 18.23 -33.14 19.43
C ILE A 93 19.01 -31.87 19.12
N GLY A 94 19.99 -31.94 18.21
CA GLY A 94 20.76 -30.76 17.76
C GLY A 94 19.86 -29.70 17.12
N ILE A 95 18.94 -30.09 16.22
CA ILE A 95 17.95 -29.16 15.65
C ILE A 95 17.04 -28.55 16.73
N GLY A 96 16.62 -29.35 17.71
CA GLY A 96 15.83 -28.89 18.84
C GLY A 96 16.55 -27.84 19.67
N ILE A 97 17.83 -28.06 19.97
CA ILE A 97 18.67 -27.11 20.72
C ILE A 97 18.84 -25.81 19.93
N ILE A 98 19.14 -25.88 18.63
CA ILE A 98 19.20 -24.69 17.76
C ILE A 98 17.92 -23.86 17.84
N PHE A 99 16.75 -24.51 17.72
CA PHE A 99 15.45 -23.82 17.79
C PHE A 99 15.22 -23.18 19.15
N ILE A 100 15.52 -23.90 20.24
CA ILE A 100 15.39 -23.38 21.59
C ILE A 100 16.37 -22.22 21.85
N SER A 101 17.60 -22.31 21.37
CA SER A 101 18.61 -21.24 21.44
C SER A 101 18.11 -19.95 20.79
N ILE A 102 17.45 -20.04 19.64
CA ILE A 102 16.83 -18.89 18.95
C ILE A 102 15.69 -18.29 19.79
N VAL A 103 14.84 -19.12 20.39
CA VAL A 103 13.72 -18.66 21.25
C VAL A 103 14.25 -17.95 22.50
N ILE A 104 15.28 -18.49 23.15
CA ILE A 104 15.94 -17.85 24.30
C ILE A 104 16.50 -16.49 23.88
N ALA A 105 17.18 -16.42 22.74
CA ALA A 105 17.73 -15.17 22.22
C ALA A 105 16.63 -14.10 22.09
N GLU A 106 15.46 -14.44 21.53
CA GLU A 106 14.33 -13.50 21.43
C GLU A 106 13.82 -13.05 22.81
N LEU A 107 13.67 -13.97 23.75
CA LEU A 107 13.19 -13.69 25.10
C LEU A 107 14.11 -12.72 25.87
N LEU A 108 15.43 -12.85 25.69
CA LEU A 108 16.42 -11.99 26.35
C LEU A 108 16.43 -10.57 25.76
N VAL A 109 16.17 -10.44 24.46
CA VAL A 109 16.37 -9.19 23.71
C VAL A 109 15.28 -8.16 23.95
N GLY A 110 14.11 -8.58 24.44
CA GLY A 110 13.06 -7.68 24.89
C GLY A 110 13.51 -6.71 25.97
N MET A 111 14.41 -7.11 26.87
CA MET A 111 14.99 -6.25 27.91
C MET A 111 16.30 -5.60 27.49
N LEU A 112 17.11 -6.25 26.63
CA LEU A 112 18.44 -5.74 26.29
C LEU A 112 18.43 -4.65 25.21
N SER A 113 17.42 -4.62 24.34
CA SER A 113 17.33 -3.65 23.24
C SER A 113 16.26 -2.60 23.51
N SER A 114 16.68 -1.32 23.60
CA SER A 114 15.75 -0.19 23.72
C SER A 114 14.86 -0.06 22.49
N HIS A 115 15.36 -0.45 21.31
CA HIS A 115 14.60 -0.41 20.06
C HIS A 115 13.39 -1.36 20.10
N THR A 116 13.55 -2.56 20.66
CA THR A 116 12.46 -3.54 20.78
C THR A 116 11.40 -3.08 21.78
N ARG A 117 11.81 -2.44 22.89
CA ARG A 117 10.90 -1.84 23.88
C ARG A 117 10.13 -0.65 23.30
N ASN A 118 10.82 0.23 22.58
CA ASN A 118 10.19 1.38 21.93
C ASN A 118 9.19 0.92 20.85
N ARG A 119 9.52 -0.13 20.09
CA ARG A 119 8.59 -0.68 19.10
C ARG A 119 7.32 -1.21 19.75
N ARG A 120 7.43 -1.98 20.83
CA ARG A 120 6.28 -2.49 21.60
C ARG A 120 5.44 -1.35 22.20
N PHE A 121 6.08 -0.31 22.71
CA PHE A 121 5.39 0.90 23.19
C PHE A 121 4.54 1.56 22.09
N PHE A 122 5.09 1.74 20.87
CA PHE A 122 4.34 2.33 19.76
C PHE A 122 3.26 1.40 19.19
N GLU A 123 3.40 0.08 19.34
CA GLU A 123 2.36 -0.90 18.99
C GLU A 123 1.21 -0.85 20.00
N ASP A 124 1.50 -0.82 21.31
CA ASP A 124 0.49 -0.73 22.38
C ASP A 124 -0.28 0.59 22.36
N LYS A 125 0.37 1.69 21.94
CA LYS A 125 -0.25 3.01 21.79
C LYS A 125 -1.25 3.09 20.62
N LYS A 126 -1.17 2.16 19.65
CA LYS A 126 -2.12 2.10 18.51
C LYS A 126 -3.40 1.35 18.84
N ILE A 127 -3.48 0.67 19.98
CA ILE A 127 -4.67 -0.06 20.42
C ILE A 127 -5.69 0.98 20.91
N SER A 128 -6.89 0.98 20.33
CA SER A 128 -7.95 1.94 20.67
C SER A 128 -8.32 1.94 22.16
N ALA A 129 -8.22 0.78 22.82
CA ALA A 129 -8.42 0.63 24.26
C ALA A 129 -7.36 1.34 25.12
N ASN A 130 -6.18 1.66 24.55
CA ASN A 130 -5.10 2.37 25.23
C ASN A 130 -5.01 3.85 24.84
N ALA A 131 -6.01 4.38 24.11
CA ALA A 131 -6.01 5.79 23.69
C ALA A 131 -6.10 6.78 24.87
N SER A 132 -6.68 6.34 26.00
CA SER A 132 -6.85 7.14 27.22
C SER A 132 -5.87 6.81 28.34
N THR A 133 -5.00 5.80 28.17
CA THR A 133 -4.00 5.44 29.19
C THR A 133 -2.79 6.39 29.11
N PRO A 134 -2.27 6.87 30.26
CA PRO A 134 -1.06 7.67 30.29
C PRO A 134 0.13 6.93 29.67
N ASP A 135 0.96 7.64 28.89
CA ASP A 135 2.16 7.07 28.25
C ASP A 135 3.07 6.38 29.29
N SER A 136 3.14 6.88 30.53
CA SER A 136 3.90 6.27 31.64
C SER A 136 3.43 4.87 32.02
N ASP A 137 2.12 4.61 31.98
CA ASP A 137 1.54 3.32 32.34
C ASP A 137 1.74 2.29 31.22
N ILE A 138 1.67 2.74 29.96
CA ILE A 138 2.01 1.92 28.79
C ILE A 138 3.50 1.53 28.83
N VAL A 139 4.40 2.49 29.10
CA VAL A 139 5.83 2.21 29.27
C VAL A 139 6.05 1.19 30.39
N ARG A 140 5.41 1.36 31.55
CA ARG A 140 5.53 0.44 32.69
C ARG A 140 5.02 -0.96 32.35
N GLY A 141 3.93 -1.06 31.58
CA GLY A 141 3.39 -2.32 31.05
C GLY A 141 4.40 -3.03 30.14
N VAL A 142 4.98 -2.31 29.18
CA VAL A 142 6.00 -2.84 28.26
C VAL A 142 7.23 -3.34 29.03
N TYR A 143 7.70 -2.59 30.03
CA TYR A 143 8.82 -3.02 30.89
C TYR A 143 8.47 -4.24 31.74
N LYS A 144 7.28 -4.32 32.33
CA LYS A 144 6.84 -5.47 33.12
C LYS A 144 6.77 -6.73 32.26
N HIS A 145 6.22 -6.62 31.05
CA HIS A 145 6.12 -7.74 30.12
C HIS A 145 7.50 -8.17 29.61
N ALA A 146 8.36 -7.22 29.21
CA ALA A 146 9.73 -7.50 28.79
C ALA A 146 10.55 -8.15 29.92
N ARG A 147 10.39 -7.68 31.17
CA ARG A 147 11.06 -8.27 32.35
C ARG A 147 10.60 -9.70 32.62
N GLY A 148 9.31 -10.00 32.48
CA GLY A 148 8.77 -11.36 32.60
C GLY A 148 9.38 -12.30 31.56
N GLN A 149 9.41 -11.89 30.29
CA GLN A 149 10.05 -12.65 29.21
C GLN A 149 11.54 -12.86 29.44
N PHE A 150 12.25 -11.82 29.90
CA PHE A 150 13.67 -11.91 30.21
C PHE A 150 13.96 -12.91 31.33
N ILE A 151 13.21 -12.84 32.44
CA ILE A 151 13.38 -13.79 33.56
C ILE A 151 13.14 -15.22 33.07
N PHE A 152 12.08 -15.45 32.30
CA PHE A 152 11.80 -16.76 31.73
C PHE A 152 12.92 -17.25 30.80
N GLY A 153 13.43 -16.36 29.92
CA GLY A 153 14.57 -16.67 29.05
C GLY A 153 15.85 -17.01 29.82
N VAL A 154 16.17 -16.28 30.90
CA VAL A 154 17.34 -16.57 31.76
C VAL A 154 17.19 -17.92 32.45
N VAL A 155 16.01 -18.24 32.98
CA VAL A 155 15.75 -19.55 33.61
C VAL A 155 15.93 -20.68 32.60
N LEU A 156 15.38 -20.54 31.40
CA LEU A 156 15.49 -21.54 30.35
C LEU A 156 16.95 -21.74 29.90
N PHE A 157 17.69 -20.64 29.75
CA PHE A 157 19.12 -20.64 29.41
C PHE A 157 19.96 -21.40 30.44
N ILE A 158 19.75 -21.13 31.73
CA ILE A 158 20.47 -21.81 32.82
C ILE A 158 20.07 -23.29 32.89
N ALA A 159 18.79 -23.61 32.76
CA ALA A 159 18.30 -24.98 32.84
C ALA A 159 18.90 -25.87 31.74
N ILE A 160 18.92 -25.40 30.50
CA ILE A 160 19.44 -26.15 29.35
C ILE A 160 20.97 -26.23 29.39
N GLY A 161 21.65 -25.11 29.68
CA GLY A 161 23.11 -25.13 29.86
C GLY A 161 23.55 -26.07 31.00
N GLY A 162 22.79 -26.10 32.10
CA GLY A 162 22.99 -27.02 33.22
C GLY A 162 22.76 -28.48 32.83
N ALA A 163 21.72 -28.77 32.03
CA ALA A 163 21.45 -30.12 31.54
C ALA A 163 22.58 -30.62 30.62
N ILE A 164 23.02 -29.80 29.65
CA ILE A 164 24.14 -30.14 28.75
C ILE A 164 25.40 -30.42 29.58
N PHE A 165 25.71 -29.55 30.54
CA PHE A 165 26.87 -29.73 31.42
C PHE A 165 26.78 -31.01 32.26
N TYR A 166 25.60 -31.32 32.80
CA TYR A 166 25.37 -32.53 33.56
C TYR A 166 25.59 -33.79 32.70
N PHE A 167 25.01 -33.84 31.50
CA PHE A 167 25.20 -34.97 30.58
C PHE A 167 26.65 -35.10 30.12
N SER A 168 27.36 -34.00 29.87
CA SER A 168 28.81 -34.05 29.61
C SER A 168 29.56 -34.70 30.78
N LYS A 169 29.24 -34.35 32.03
CA LYS A 169 29.88 -34.96 33.22
C LYS A 169 29.56 -36.44 33.38
N GLU A 170 28.28 -36.81 33.25
CA GLU A 170 27.84 -38.20 33.38
C GLU A 170 28.50 -39.10 32.33
N ARG A 171 28.65 -38.59 31.10
CA ARG A 171 29.38 -39.27 30.05
C ARG A 171 30.85 -39.53 30.41
N VAL A 172 31.58 -38.49 30.83
CA VAL A 172 33.00 -38.65 31.24
C VAL A 172 33.13 -39.67 32.37
N ALA A 173 32.21 -39.66 33.35
CA ALA A 173 32.19 -40.65 34.42
C ALA A 173 31.98 -42.08 33.90
N ARG A 174 31.09 -42.28 32.92
CA ARG A 174 30.88 -43.59 32.26
C ARG A 174 32.09 -44.04 31.45
N GLU A 175 32.77 -43.13 30.74
CA GLU A 175 33.98 -43.44 29.97
C GLU A 175 35.16 -43.84 30.87
N ILE A 176 35.32 -43.18 32.02
CA ILE A 176 36.32 -43.55 33.05
C ILE A 176 35.95 -44.90 33.67
N ALA A 177 34.68 -45.11 34.03
CA ALA A 177 34.22 -46.38 34.62
C ALA A 177 34.35 -47.57 33.64
N ALA A 178 34.22 -47.32 32.33
CA ALA A 178 34.43 -48.31 31.28
C ALA A 178 35.91 -48.53 30.92
N GLY A 179 36.84 -47.78 31.53
CA GLY A 179 38.28 -47.86 31.24
C GLY A 179 38.69 -47.31 29.88
N ILE A 180 37.81 -46.55 29.23
CA ILE A 180 38.03 -45.97 27.89
C ILE A 180 38.84 -44.67 27.97
N ARG A 181 38.77 -43.98 29.12
CA ARG A 181 39.42 -42.69 29.34
C ARG A 181 40.14 -42.65 30.69
N GLU A 182 41.38 -42.17 30.69
CA GLU A 182 42.23 -42.08 31.89
C GLU A 182 42.16 -40.72 32.58
N SER A 183 41.74 -39.67 31.86
CA SER A 183 41.73 -38.29 32.37
C SER A 183 40.35 -37.85 32.86
N ALA A 184 40.36 -37.06 33.95
CA ALA A 184 39.16 -36.40 34.48
C ALA A 184 38.62 -35.32 33.52
N PHE A 185 37.46 -34.77 33.87
CA PHE A 185 36.75 -33.74 33.11
C PHE A 185 37.67 -32.57 32.73
N GLY A 186 37.81 -32.33 31.43
CA GLY A 186 38.73 -31.36 30.84
C GLY A 186 38.03 -30.29 30.01
N ILE A 187 38.82 -29.43 29.35
CA ILE A 187 38.33 -28.29 28.58
C ILE A 187 37.44 -28.72 27.41
N GLN A 188 37.75 -29.85 26.77
CA GLN A 188 36.96 -30.39 25.65
C GLN A 188 35.53 -30.77 26.07
N ASP A 189 35.32 -31.13 27.34
CA ASP A 189 34.02 -31.56 27.86
C ASP A 189 33.09 -30.37 28.20
N ILE A 190 33.67 -29.15 28.27
CA ILE A 190 32.94 -27.88 28.46
C ILE A 190 32.52 -27.26 27.11
N LEU A 191 33.18 -27.64 26.00
CA LEU A 191 32.92 -27.08 24.68
C LEU A 191 31.44 -27.11 24.26
N PRO A 192 30.66 -28.20 24.49
CA PRO A 192 29.23 -28.21 24.19
C PRO A 192 28.47 -27.04 24.83
N VAL A 193 28.77 -26.73 26.10
CA VAL A 193 28.15 -25.62 26.83
C VAL A 193 28.59 -24.27 26.25
N LEU A 194 29.87 -24.12 25.91
CA LEU A 194 30.37 -22.89 25.30
C LEU A 194 29.74 -22.63 23.93
N PHE A 195 29.61 -23.65 23.09
CA PHE A 195 28.94 -23.52 21.79
C PHE A 195 27.47 -23.18 21.95
N TYR A 196 26.76 -23.79 22.90
CA TYR A 196 25.39 -23.43 23.23
C TYR A 196 25.25 -21.94 23.63
N VAL A 197 26.15 -21.42 24.48
CA VAL A 197 26.14 -19.99 24.85
C VAL A 197 26.34 -19.10 23.61
N LEU A 198 27.31 -19.44 22.76
CA LEU A 198 27.58 -18.70 21.52
C LEU A 198 26.40 -18.76 20.53
N GLU A 199 25.71 -19.90 20.48
CA GLU A 199 24.55 -20.13 19.63
C GLU A 199 23.36 -19.27 20.08
N VAL A 200 23.11 -19.16 21.39
CA VAL A 200 22.10 -18.25 21.94
C VAL A 200 22.41 -16.79 21.61
N LEU A 201 23.68 -16.37 21.71
CA LEU A 201 24.08 -15.00 21.38
C LEU A 201 23.92 -14.68 19.89
N ALA A 202 24.27 -15.63 19.02
CA ALA A 202 24.20 -15.45 17.57
C ALA A 202 22.80 -15.72 16.99
N GLY A 203 21.94 -16.48 17.68
CA GLY A 203 20.58 -16.84 17.25
C GLY A 203 19.65 -15.64 17.05
N LEU A 204 19.95 -14.51 17.70
CA LEU A 204 19.26 -13.24 17.45
C LEU A 204 19.33 -12.80 15.99
N PHE A 205 20.51 -12.88 15.37
CA PHE A 205 20.70 -12.40 13.99
C PHE A 205 19.91 -13.24 13.00
N VAL A 206 19.90 -14.56 13.19
CA VAL A 206 19.11 -15.51 12.40
C VAL A 206 17.62 -15.24 12.53
N PHE A 207 17.16 -14.96 13.74
CA PHE A 207 15.78 -14.61 13.98
C PHE A 207 15.34 -13.32 13.28
N TYR A 208 16.19 -12.28 13.30
CA TYR A 208 15.94 -11.06 12.54
C TYR A 208 15.95 -11.31 11.03
N LEU A 209 16.85 -12.16 10.52
CA LEU A 209 16.84 -12.58 9.12
C LEU A 209 15.56 -13.31 8.75
N PHE A 210 15.07 -14.22 9.60
CA PHE A 210 13.81 -14.91 9.37
C PHE A 210 12.62 -13.94 9.33
N LYS A 211 12.52 -13.02 10.31
CA LYS A 211 11.49 -11.96 10.31
C LYS A 211 11.58 -11.09 9.04
N ARG A 212 12.79 -10.76 8.57
CA ARG A 212 13.03 -10.05 7.30
C ARG A 212 12.51 -10.83 6.10
N SER A 213 12.84 -12.10 5.99
CA SER A 213 12.39 -12.97 4.89
C SER A 213 10.86 -13.06 4.85
N VAL A 214 10.20 -13.21 6.00
CA VAL A 214 8.74 -13.25 6.08
C VAL A 214 8.11 -11.93 5.60
N VAL A 215 8.62 -10.78 6.05
CA VAL A 215 8.13 -9.47 5.60
C VAL A 215 8.44 -9.23 4.12
N ALA A 216 9.61 -9.63 3.64
CA ALA A 216 9.99 -9.50 2.23
C ALA A 216 9.09 -10.34 1.32
N TYR A 217 8.78 -11.57 1.72
CA TYR A 217 7.85 -12.44 1.00
C TYR A 217 6.43 -11.86 0.98
N LYS A 218 5.94 -11.36 2.13
CA LYS A 218 4.64 -10.70 2.23
C LYS A 218 4.58 -9.46 1.33
N ASN A 219 5.60 -8.62 1.36
CA ASN A 219 5.72 -7.43 0.51
C ASN A 219 5.74 -7.79 -0.98
N TYR A 220 6.48 -8.83 -1.37
CA TYR A 220 6.50 -9.33 -2.74
C TYR A 220 5.11 -9.79 -3.22
N SER A 221 4.41 -10.58 -2.41
CA SER A 221 3.05 -11.05 -2.71
C SER A 221 2.08 -9.87 -2.85
N ASN A 222 2.11 -8.93 -1.89
CA ASN A 222 1.28 -7.73 -1.91
C ASN A 222 1.57 -6.86 -3.15
N ARG A 223 2.83 -6.74 -3.56
CA ARG A 223 3.24 -5.98 -4.76
C ARG A 223 2.69 -6.59 -6.04
N LYS A 224 2.72 -7.93 -6.14
CA LYS A 224 2.10 -8.65 -7.26
C LYS A 224 0.59 -8.43 -7.30
N LYS A 225 -0.09 -8.47 -6.16
CA LYS A 225 -1.53 -8.20 -6.05
C LYS A 225 -1.85 -6.76 -6.46
N TYR A 226 -1.09 -5.79 -5.95
CA TYR A 226 -1.23 -4.38 -6.30
C TYR A 226 -1.10 -4.14 -7.81
N SER A 227 -0.04 -4.65 -8.42
CA SER A 227 0.18 -4.51 -9.86
C SER A 227 -0.98 -5.06 -10.69
N LYS A 228 -1.53 -6.21 -10.27
CA LYS A 228 -2.68 -6.83 -10.94
C LYS A 228 -3.95 -5.97 -10.84
N GLU A 229 -4.26 -5.45 -9.66
CA GLU A 229 -5.46 -4.60 -9.48
C GLU A 229 -5.35 -3.28 -10.24
N VAL A 230 -4.16 -2.68 -10.32
CA VAL A 230 -3.93 -1.48 -11.14
C VAL A 230 -4.15 -1.76 -12.63
N GLU A 231 -3.68 -2.91 -13.12
CA GLU A 231 -3.87 -3.31 -14.51
C GLU A 231 -5.35 -3.54 -14.85
N ILE A 232 -6.10 -4.19 -13.95
CA ILE A 232 -7.55 -4.39 -14.07
C ILE A 232 -8.28 -3.04 -14.09
N ALA A 233 -7.93 -2.13 -13.17
CA ALA A 233 -8.51 -0.79 -13.12
C ALA A 233 -8.27 -0.03 -14.43
N ARG A 234 -7.06 -0.10 -14.98
CA ARG A 234 -6.72 0.53 -16.27
C ARG A 234 -7.53 -0.05 -17.43
N LEU A 235 -7.61 -1.37 -17.52
CA LEU A 235 -8.32 -2.06 -18.60
C LEU A 235 -9.80 -1.70 -18.59
N HIS A 236 -10.47 -1.81 -17.43
CA HIS A 236 -11.88 -1.46 -17.30
C HIS A 236 -12.13 0.04 -17.47
N THR A 237 -11.22 0.92 -17.03
CA THR A 237 -11.34 2.37 -17.29
C THR A 237 -11.38 2.65 -18.80
N SER A 238 -10.45 2.07 -19.57
CA SER A 238 -10.41 2.25 -21.02
C SER A 238 -11.63 1.63 -21.71
N GLU A 239 -12.07 0.46 -21.26
CA GLU A 239 -13.24 -0.23 -21.78
C GLU A 239 -14.54 0.55 -21.51
N SER A 240 -14.72 1.07 -20.30
CA SER A 240 -15.85 1.92 -19.93
C SER A 240 -15.93 3.16 -20.81
N CYS A 241 -14.82 3.88 -21.01
CA CYS A 241 -14.79 5.07 -21.89
C CYS A 241 -15.20 4.72 -23.33
N LYS A 242 -14.75 3.56 -23.86
CA LYS A 242 -15.14 3.11 -25.21
C LYS A 242 -16.64 2.81 -25.31
N TYR A 243 -17.22 2.17 -24.30
CA TYR A 243 -18.67 1.92 -24.28
C TYR A 243 -19.46 3.23 -24.21
N PHE A 244 -18.98 4.21 -23.44
CA PHE A 244 -19.58 5.53 -23.39
C PHE A 244 -19.50 6.26 -24.73
N ASP A 245 -18.33 6.28 -25.37
CA ASP A 245 -18.15 6.88 -26.70
C ASP A 245 -19.08 6.23 -27.75
N ASN A 246 -19.34 4.93 -27.62
CA ASN A 246 -20.28 4.21 -28.47
C ASN A 246 -21.74 4.56 -28.13
N ALA A 247 -22.07 4.74 -26.85
CA ALA A 247 -23.38 5.24 -26.43
C ALA A 247 -23.66 6.64 -27.01
N GLU A 248 -22.69 7.55 -26.94
CA GLU A 248 -22.78 8.90 -27.55
C GLU A 248 -22.99 8.80 -29.06
N LYS A 249 -22.28 7.90 -29.76
CA LYS A 249 -22.48 7.66 -31.21
C LYS A 249 -23.86 7.12 -31.55
N LYS A 250 -24.49 6.40 -30.62
CA LYS A 250 -25.84 5.84 -30.74
C LYS A 250 -26.94 6.79 -30.25
N GLY A 251 -26.56 8.01 -29.86
CA GLY A 251 -27.51 9.06 -29.51
C GLY A 251 -27.79 9.20 -28.02
N TYR A 252 -26.91 8.70 -27.14
CA TYR A 252 -27.02 8.97 -25.71
C TYR A 252 -26.92 10.49 -25.45
N ASN A 253 -27.89 11.04 -24.73
CA ASN A 253 -27.97 12.47 -24.44
C ASN A 253 -27.35 12.79 -23.08
N THR A 254 -26.09 13.20 -23.09
CA THR A 254 -25.32 13.55 -21.89
C THR A 254 -25.80 14.82 -21.17
N PHE A 255 -26.71 15.59 -21.77
CA PHE A 255 -27.31 16.77 -21.13
C PHE A 255 -28.62 16.47 -20.42
N LEU A 256 -29.50 15.72 -21.08
CA LEU A 256 -30.78 15.33 -20.47
C LEU A 256 -30.58 14.27 -19.40
N ASP A 257 -29.65 13.32 -19.62
CA ASP A 257 -29.38 12.25 -18.67
C ASP A 257 -28.22 12.62 -17.74
N ASP A 258 -28.29 12.16 -16.49
CA ASP A 258 -27.22 12.36 -15.52
C ASP A 258 -26.13 11.31 -15.72
N VAL A 259 -24.90 11.79 -15.93
CA VAL A 259 -23.71 10.94 -15.99
C VAL A 259 -23.30 10.55 -14.57
N SER A 260 -23.01 9.26 -14.37
CA SER A 260 -22.63 8.77 -13.05
C SER A 260 -21.26 9.29 -12.58
N SER A 261 -21.09 9.39 -11.26
CA SER A 261 -19.79 9.72 -10.65
C SER A 261 -18.69 8.73 -11.02
N ASN A 262 -19.07 7.47 -11.28
CA ASN A 262 -18.12 6.44 -11.71
C ASN A 262 -17.49 6.78 -13.07
N LEU A 263 -18.30 7.30 -13.99
CA LEU A 263 -17.88 7.65 -15.34
C LEU A 263 -17.02 8.91 -15.35
N HIS A 264 -17.39 9.94 -14.58
CA HIS A 264 -16.54 11.13 -14.42
C HIS A 264 -15.12 10.74 -13.99
N LEU A 265 -15.01 9.84 -13.00
CA LEU A 265 -13.72 9.35 -12.51
C LEU A 265 -13.00 8.47 -13.54
N GLY A 266 -13.75 7.69 -14.33
CA GLY A 266 -13.23 6.93 -15.46
C GLY A 266 -12.57 7.82 -16.51
N PHE A 267 -13.25 8.89 -16.94
CA PHE A 267 -12.70 9.85 -17.91
C PHE A 267 -11.46 10.58 -17.37
N TYR A 268 -11.47 10.98 -16.09
CA TYR A 268 -10.29 11.56 -15.45
C TYR A 268 -9.08 10.60 -15.50
N ARG A 269 -9.27 9.34 -15.10
CA ARG A 269 -8.20 8.33 -15.12
C ARG A 269 -7.73 8.01 -16.52
N ASN A 270 -8.64 7.97 -17.49
CA ASN A 270 -8.31 7.70 -18.90
C ASN A 270 -7.41 8.79 -19.51
N LYS A 271 -7.62 10.07 -19.16
CA LYS A 271 -6.75 11.18 -19.59
C LYS A 271 -5.34 11.10 -18.98
N HIS A 272 -5.23 10.62 -17.74
CA HIS A 272 -3.96 10.59 -17.01
C HIS A 272 -3.14 9.29 -17.17
N GLN A 273 -3.51 8.44 -18.15
CA GLN A 273 -2.91 7.13 -18.39
C GLN A 273 -1.43 7.12 -18.76
N ASN A 274 -0.86 8.21 -19.25
CA ASN A 274 0.50 8.23 -19.81
C ASN A 274 1.50 9.03 -18.95
N THR A 275 1.14 9.33 -17.70
CA THR A 275 2.03 10.07 -16.80
C THR A 275 3.01 9.12 -16.10
N ASN A 276 4.23 9.59 -15.77
CA ASN A 276 5.17 8.83 -14.91
C ASN A 276 4.60 8.52 -13.50
N GLN A 277 3.43 9.09 -13.18
CA GLN A 277 2.66 8.93 -11.95
C GLN A 277 1.41 8.04 -12.13
N GLN A 278 1.33 7.27 -13.22
CA GLN A 278 0.22 6.35 -13.52
C GLN A 278 -0.30 5.57 -12.30
N HIS A 279 0.61 4.98 -11.53
CA HIS A 279 0.25 4.20 -10.34
C HIS A 279 -0.41 5.04 -9.23
N LEU A 280 -0.09 6.33 -9.11
CA LEU A 280 -0.69 7.23 -8.12
C LEU A 280 -2.06 7.73 -8.60
N ASN A 281 -2.20 8.08 -9.87
CA ASN A 281 -3.43 8.65 -10.42
C ASN A 281 -4.56 7.63 -10.59
N TYR A 282 -4.21 6.34 -10.71
CA TYR A 282 -5.18 5.25 -10.71
C TYR A 282 -5.67 4.86 -9.32
N VAL A 283 -4.94 5.23 -8.27
CA VAL A 283 -5.14 4.77 -6.90
C VAL A 283 -5.68 5.88 -6.01
N ASN A 284 -5.27 7.12 -6.26
CA ASN A 284 -5.77 8.30 -5.58
C ASN A 284 -6.99 8.83 -6.34
N GLU A 285 -8.10 8.96 -5.63
CA GLU A 285 -9.28 9.66 -6.13
C GLU A 285 -8.97 11.17 -6.07
N PRO A 286 -9.05 11.90 -7.19
CA PRO A 286 -8.94 13.36 -7.15
C PRO A 286 -10.11 13.95 -6.35
N GLU A 287 -9.84 15.05 -5.67
CA GLU A 287 -10.90 15.85 -5.05
C GLU A 287 -11.57 16.71 -6.13
N ILE A 288 -12.88 16.91 -5.98
CA ILE A 288 -13.63 17.83 -6.85
C ILE A 288 -13.34 19.24 -6.35
N GLU A 289 -12.88 20.09 -7.25
CA GLU A 289 -12.55 21.48 -6.96
C GLU A 289 -13.50 22.41 -7.72
N GLU A 290 -13.76 23.57 -7.14
CA GLU A 290 -14.50 24.63 -7.82
C GLU A 290 -13.58 25.30 -8.86
N GLN A 291 -13.98 25.26 -10.12
CA GLN A 291 -13.23 25.84 -11.24
C GLN A 291 -14.10 26.84 -12.00
N PHE A 292 -13.49 27.94 -12.46
CA PHE A 292 -14.21 29.07 -13.04
C PHE A 292 -13.99 29.17 -14.55
N PHE A 293 -15.05 29.41 -15.32
CA PHE A 293 -14.97 29.70 -16.74
C PHE A 293 -15.50 31.11 -17.03
N LYS A 294 -14.68 31.93 -17.67
CA LYS A 294 -15.02 33.30 -18.06
C LYS A 294 -15.12 33.42 -19.57
N ALA A 295 -16.26 33.89 -20.08
CA ALA A 295 -16.41 34.20 -21.49
C ALA A 295 -17.29 35.43 -21.71
N LYS A 296 -17.04 36.14 -22.80
CA LYS A 296 -17.82 37.30 -23.25
C LYS A 296 -18.39 37.01 -24.62
N PHE A 297 -19.70 37.12 -24.75
CA PHE A 297 -20.43 36.86 -25.98
C PHE A 297 -20.78 38.16 -26.68
N LEU A 298 -20.39 38.27 -27.95
CA LEU A 298 -20.62 39.43 -28.80
C LEU A 298 -21.43 39.00 -30.03
N ASN A 299 -22.32 39.85 -30.52
CA ASN A 299 -22.95 39.65 -31.82
C ASN A 299 -21.99 39.99 -32.98
N VAL A 300 -22.40 39.71 -34.22
CA VAL A 300 -21.65 40.06 -35.44
C VAL A 300 -21.27 41.55 -35.55
N ASN A 301 -21.99 42.44 -34.87
CA ASN A 301 -21.74 43.88 -34.83
C ASN A 301 -20.83 44.30 -33.66
N GLY A 302 -20.25 43.36 -32.91
CA GLY A 302 -19.37 43.61 -31.77
C GLY A 302 -20.08 44.09 -30.49
N HIS A 303 -21.41 44.07 -30.45
CA HIS A 303 -22.18 44.45 -29.26
C HIS A 303 -22.40 43.23 -28.35
N PRO A 304 -22.42 43.43 -27.02
CA PRO A 304 -22.78 42.38 -26.07
C PRO A 304 -24.10 41.69 -26.39
N ALA A 305 -24.11 40.36 -26.28
CA ALA A 305 -25.31 39.55 -26.42
C ALA A 305 -25.60 38.79 -25.12
N GLN A 306 -26.85 38.85 -24.65
CA GLN A 306 -27.29 38.01 -23.54
C GLN A 306 -27.56 36.59 -24.04
N VAL A 307 -26.92 35.60 -23.43
CA VAL A 307 -26.96 34.20 -23.85
C VAL A 307 -27.15 33.29 -22.65
N THR A 308 -27.79 32.14 -22.87
CA THR A 308 -27.74 31.01 -21.96
C THR A 308 -26.79 29.98 -22.54
N ILE A 309 -25.79 29.55 -21.77
CA ILE A 309 -24.88 28.47 -22.16
C ILE A 309 -25.16 27.21 -21.36
N ASP A 310 -25.19 26.08 -22.05
CA ASP A 310 -25.16 24.74 -21.48
C ASP A 310 -23.79 24.14 -21.82
N VAL A 311 -23.01 23.79 -20.81
CA VAL A 311 -21.60 23.40 -20.92
C VAL A 311 -21.41 21.93 -20.61
N LEU A 312 -20.58 21.24 -21.40
CA LEU A 312 -20.12 19.87 -21.14
C LEU A 312 -18.59 19.84 -21.08
N THR A 313 -18.06 19.36 -19.97
CA THR A 313 -16.62 19.20 -19.78
C THR A 313 -16.09 17.90 -20.38
N GLU A 314 -14.77 17.77 -20.46
CA GLU A 314 -14.08 16.57 -20.92
C GLU A 314 -14.36 15.37 -20.01
N TYR A 315 -14.49 15.61 -18.70
CA TYR A 315 -14.91 14.59 -17.73
C TYR A 315 -16.43 14.44 -17.64
N LYS A 316 -17.18 15.03 -18.57
CA LYS A 316 -18.64 14.93 -18.71
C LYS A 316 -19.44 15.60 -17.60
N PHE A 317 -18.84 16.53 -16.85
CA PHE A 317 -19.61 17.40 -15.95
C PHE A 317 -20.44 18.38 -16.80
N LYS A 318 -21.66 18.66 -16.35
CA LYS A 318 -22.57 19.59 -17.01
C LYS A 318 -22.92 20.75 -16.09
N GLU A 319 -23.00 21.94 -16.65
CA GLU A 319 -23.43 23.14 -15.94
C GLU A 319 -24.13 24.09 -16.91
N SER A 320 -25.06 24.90 -16.42
CA SER A 320 -25.77 25.89 -17.24
C SER A 320 -25.80 27.24 -16.55
N LYS A 321 -25.57 28.31 -17.30
CA LYS A 321 -25.67 29.67 -16.77
C LYS A 321 -26.07 30.67 -17.86
N THR A 322 -26.82 31.68 -17.46
CA THR A 322 -27.16 32.81 -18.32
C THR A 322 -26.18 33.95 -18.07
N SER A 323 -25.69 34.57 -19.15
CA SER A 323 -24.80 35.72 -19.08
C SER A 323 -25.54 36.96 -18.54
N ASP A 324 -24.76 37.91 -18.03
CA ASP A 324 -25.29 39.20 -17.61
C ASP A 324 -25.64 40.09 -18.82
N SER A 325 -26.17 41.29 -18.54
CA SER A 325 -26.51 42.29 -19.57
C SER A 325 -25.31 42.78 -20.39
N SER A 326 -24.07 42.54 -19.92
CA SER A 326 -22.84 42.86 -20.63
C SER A 326 -22.32 41.72 -21.51
N GLY A 327 -23.09 40.63 -21.61
CA GLY A 327 -22.73 39.42 -22.34
C GLY A 327 -21.60 38.63 -21.68
N LEU A 328 -21.22 38.97 -20.44
CA LEU A 328 -20.18 38.29 -19.69
C LEU A 328 -20.79 37.13 -18.90
N ILE A 329 -20.10 36.00 -18.92
CA ILE A 329 -20.40 34.85 -18.09
C ILE A 329 -19.20 34.52 -17.21
N GLU A 330 -19.49 34.25 -15.95
CA GLU A 330 -18.54 33.68 -14.99
C GLU A 330 -19.18 32.41 -14.42
N LEU A 331 -18.94 31.28 -15.07
CA LEU A 331 -19.51 29.98 -14.71
C LEU A 331 -18.63 29.30 -13.66
N SER A 332 -19.23 28.81 -12.59
CA SER A 332 -18.54 27.94 -11.62
C SER A 332 -18.90 26.49 -11.94
N ILE A 333 -17.91 25.62 -12.04
CA ILE A 333 -18.07 24.19 -12.32
C ILE A 333 -17.35 23.40 -11.22
N HIS A 334 -18.08 22.48 -10.59
CA HIS A 334 -17.52 21.53 -9.64
C HIS A 334 -17.03 20.29 -10.40
N ALA A 335 -15.75 20.28 -10.76
CA ALA A 335 -15.15 19.20 -11.56
C ALA A 335 -13.77 18.80 -11.03
N TYR A 336 -13.24 17.68 -11.54
CA TYR A 336 -11.87 17.27 -11.23
C TYR A 336 -10.84 18.27 -11.80
N PRO A 337 -9.66 18.41 -11.18
CA PRO A 337 -8.65 19.37 -11.62
C PRO A 337 -8.21 19.12 -13.06
N GLN A 338 -7.85 20.20 -13.76
CA GLN A 338 -7.41 20.18 -15.17
C GLN A 338 -8.48 19.70 -16.16
N ASP A 339 -9.75 19.78 -15.78
CA ASP A 339 -10.86 19.60 -16.70
C ASP A 339 -10.91 20.76 -17.71
N GLN A 340 -11.50 20.49 -18.86
CA GLN A 340 -11.64 21.43 -19.96
C GLN A 340 -13.05 21.35 -20.51
N ILE A 341 -13.58 22.49 -20.93
CA ILE A 341 -14.85 22.51 -21.63
C ILE A 341 -14.63 22.03 -23.06
N LYS A 342 -15.33 20.97 -23.44
CA LYS A 342 -15.27 20.39 -24.78
C LYS A 342 -16.34 20.92 -25.71
N GLN A 343 -17.53 21.16 -25.16
CA GLN A 343 -18.70 21.56 -25.92
C GLN A 343 -19.53 22.53 -25.10
N PHE A 344 -20.12 23.50 -25.79
CA PHE A 344 -21.22 24.28 -25.24
C PHE A 344 -22.26 24.55 -26.30
N LYS A 345 -23.50 24.53 -25.84
CA LYS A 345 -24.68 24.98 -26.58
C LYS A 345 -25.03 26.36 -26.08
N ILE A 346 -25.19 27.28 -27.01
CA ILE A 346 -25.49 28.67 -26.76
C ILE A 346 -26.90 28.93 -27.26
N THR A 347 -27.77 29.40 -26.38
CA THR A 347 -29.12 29.83 -26.71
C THR A 347 -29.19 31.34 -26.57
N TYR A 348 -29.54 32.04 -27.65
CA TYR A 348 -29.66 33.50 -27.67
C TYR A 348 -30.80 33.96 -28.59
N PHE A 349 -31.18 35.22 -28.50
CA PHE A 349 -32.12 35.85 -29.43
C PHE A 349 -31.35 36.71 -30.43
N ASN A 350 -31.64 36.52 -31.73
CA ASN A 350 -31.02 37.34 -32.77
C ASN A 350 -31.62 38.76 -32.82
N THR A 351 -31.12 39.60 -33.73
CA THR A 351 -31.63 40.98 -33.90
C THR A 351 -33.08 41.07 -34.37
N ASN A 352 -33.68 39.95 -34.77
CA ASN A 352 -35.08 39.85 -35.20
C ASN A 352 -35.97 39.21 -34.12
N ASP A 353 -35.49 39.09 -32.88
CA ASP A 353 -36.14 38.41 -31.75
C ASP A 353 -36.46 36.92 -31.98
N GLU A 354 -35.75 36.27 -32.92
CA GLU A 354 -35.86 34.84 -33.12
C GLU A 354 -34.85 34.10 -32.24
N LYS A 355 -35.31 33.02 -31.61
CA LYS A 355 -34.46 32.16 -30.80
C LYS A 355 -33.49 31.38 -31.69
N VAL A 356 -32.19 31.59 -31.50
CA VAL A 356 -31.11 30.88 -32.18
C VAL A 356 -30.40 29.96 -31.19
N ILE A 357 -30.02 28.78 -31.68
CA ILE A 357 -29.23 27.80 -30.94
C ILE A 357 -27.97 27.52 -31.74
N GLU A 358 -26.81 27.77 -31.15
CA GLU A 358 -25.50 27.48 -31.72
C GLU A 358 -24.74 26.47 -30.87
N ASP A 359 -24.15 25.47 -31.51
CA ASP A 359 -23.29 24.48 -30.86
C ASP A 359 -21.83 24.77 -31.21
N ILE A 360 -21.00 24.98 -30.18
CA ILE A 360 -19.57 25.21 -30.34
C ILE A 360 -18.80 24.08 -29.67
N SER A 361 -17.82 23.54 -30.38
CA SER A 361 -16.88 22.53 -29.88
C SER A 361 -15.48 23.13 -29.84
N GLY A 362 -14.76 22.95 -28.74
CA GLY A 362 -13.39 23.44 -28.59
C GLY A 362 -12.71 22.86 -27.36
N ASN A 363 -11.54 23.38 -27.00
CA ASN A 363 -10.84 23.05 -25.76
C ASN A 363 -10.66 24.33 -24.97
N TYR A 364 -11.65 24.68 -24.15
CA TYR A 364 -11.60 25.89 -23.35
C TYR A 364 -11.13 25.54 -21.94
N SER A 365 -10.09 26.23 -21.50
CA SER A 365 -9.50 25.96 -20.19
C SER A 365 -10.37 26.56 -19.11
N LEU A 366 -10.54 25.81 -18.03
CA LEU A 366 -11.09 26.33 -16.79
C LEU A 366 -10.01 27.14 -16.04
N ASN A 367 -10.44 28.00 -15.14
CA ASN A 367 -9.66 28.98 -14.39
C ASN A 367 -8.91 30.00 -15.29
N ASN A 368 -9.55 30.44 -16.36
CA ASN A 368 -8.97 31.46 -17.23
C ASN A 368 -9.03 32.86 -16.58
N GLU A 369 -7.88 33.54 -16.52
CA GLU A 369 -7.80 34.91 -15.99
C GLU A 369 -8.46 35.92 -16.92
N VAL A 370 -8.29 35.74 -18.23
CA VAL A 370 -8.84 36.60 -19.27
C VAL A 370 -10.09 35.94 -19.87
N PRO A 371 -11.24 36.63 -19.92
CA PRO A 371 -12.44 36.10 -20.54
C PRO A 371 -12.23 35.73 -22.01
N TYR A 372 -12.69 34.56 -22.44
CA TYR A 372 -12.71 34.21 -23.86
C TYR A 372 -13.73 35.06 -24.60
N GLU A 373 -13.35 35.68 -25.71
CA GLU A 373 -14.30 36.40 -26.57
C GLU A 373 -14.87 35.46 -27.63
N ILE A 374 -16.20 35.32 -27.65
CA ILE A 374 -16.93 34.46 -28.58
C ILE A 374 -17.89 35.33 -29.39
N ILE A 375 -17.70 35.34 -30.72
CA ILE A 375 -18.54 36.08 -31.65
C ILE A 375 -19.62 35.15 -32.19
N LEU A 376 -20.87 35.48 -31.90
CA LEU A 376 -22.08 34.79 -32.34
C LEU A 376 -22.46 35.25 -33.74
N LYS A 377 -23.03 34.35 -34.55
CA LYS A 377 -23.40 34.67 -35.95
C LYS A 377 -24.75 35.36 -36.07
#